data_AF-A0A9W4X1H3-F1
#
_entry.id   AF-A0A9W4X1H3-F1
#
_cell.length_a   1.000
_cell.length_b   1.000
_cell.length_c   1.000
_cell.angle_alpha   90.00
_cell.angle_beta   90.00
_cell.angle_gamma   90.00
#
_symmetry.space_group_name_H-M   'P 1'
#
loop_
_entity.id
_entity.type
_entity.pdbx_description
1 polymer ?
#
loop_
_entity_poly.entity_id
_entity_poly.type
_entity_poly.pdbx_seq_one_letter_code
_entity_poly.pdbx_strand_id
1 'polypeptide(L)' 'EIILALGNFHDLGIIHRDFYSGNILCENEDDIVLCDLEISKLITELLINYNKYYGVILYIAP' A
#
# COMPACT_ATOMS: atom_id res chain seq x y z
N GLU A 1 -10.72 8.35 6.13
CA GLU A 1 -10.54 7.51 4.92
C GLU A 1 -9.17 6.86 4.72
N ILE A 2 -8.04 7.57 4.59
CA ILE A 2 -6.73 6.93 4.23
C ILE A 2 -6.32 5.81 5.19
N ILE A 3 -6.40 6.09 6.50
CA ILE A 3 -6.09 5.11 7.54
C ILE A 3 -7.05 3.91 7.50
N LEU A 4 -8.33 4.15 7.17
CA LEU A 4 -9.34 3.09 7.07
C LEU A 4 -9.05 2.18 5.87
N ALA A 5 -8.74 2.76 4.71
CA ALA A 5 -8.40 2.00 3.51
C ALA A 5 -7.13 1.15 3.71
N LEU A 6 -6.09 1.72 4.33
CA LEU A 6 -4.87 0.98 4.72
C LEU A 6 -5.17 -0.11 5.77
N GLY A 7 -6.04 0.18 6.74
CA GLY A 7 -6.50 -0.78 7.73
C GLY A 7 -7.14 -2.01 7.07
N ASN A 8 -8.06 -1.80 6.13
CA ASN A 8 -8.72 -2.87 5.39
C ASN A 8 -7.71 -3.76 4.61
N PHE A 9 -6.66 -3.15 4.05
CA PHE A 9 -5.58 -3.91 3.39
C PHE A 9 -4.81 -4.77 4.38
N HIS A 10 -4.43 -4.19 5.51
CA HIS A 10 -3.65 -4.89 6.54
C HIS A 10 -4.46 -6.00 7.21
N ASP A 11 -5.77 -5.82 7.39
CA ASP A 11 -6.68 -6.87 7.91
C ASP A 11 -6.77 -8.07 6.95
N LEU A 12 -6.63 -7.84 5.64
CA LEU A 12 -6.50 -8.88 4.62
C LEU A 12 -5.07 -9.44 4.51
N GLY A 13 -4.13 -8.93 5.30
CA GLY A 13 -2.71 -9.30 5.27
C GLY A 13 -1.98 -8.80 4.01
N ILE A 14 -2.50 -7.77 3.35
CA ILE A 14 -1.92 -7.18 2.13
C ILE A 14 -1.09 -5.95 2.51
N ILE A 15 0.15 -5.88 2.03
CA ILE A 15 1.01 -4.69 2.09
C ILE A 15 1.03 -4.04 0.71
N HIS A 16 0.71 -2.74 0.64
CA HIS A 16 0.66 -2.00 -0.63
C HIS A 16 2.04 -1.82 -1.28
N ARG A 17 3.07 -1.53 -0.46
CA ARG A 17 4.48 -1.33 -0.85
C ARG A 17 4.82 -0.16 -1.78
N ASP A 18 3.84 0.64 -2.20
CA ASP A 18 4.03 1.86 -2.98
C ASP A 18 3.02 2.94 -2.59
N PHE A 19 2.92 3.20 -1.29
CA PHE A 19 1.92 4.11 -0.75
C PHE A 19 2.45 5.55 -0.78
N TYR A 20 1.89 6.38 -1.67
CA TYR A 20 2.10 7.82 -1.75
C TYR A 20 0.89 8.49 -2.43
N SER A 21 0.83 9.83 -2.44
CA SER A 21 -0.33 10.57 -2.94
C SER A 21 -0.69 10.30 -4.41
N GLY A 22 0.24 9.84 -5.25
CA GLY A 22 -0.04 9.48 -6.64
C GLY A 22 -0.80 8.17 -6.80
N ASN A 23 -0.84 7.33 -5.76
CA ASN A 23 -1.56 6.06 -5.72
C ASN A 23 -2.85 6.15 -4.88
N ILE A 24 -3.36 7.36 -4.67
CA ILE A 24 -4.62 7.63 -3.98
C ILE A 24 -5.56 8.34 -4.96
N LEU A 25 -6.62 7.65 -5.36
CA LEU A 25 -7.73 8.27 -6.06
C LEU A 25 -8.68 8.87 -5.02
N CYS A 26 -9.18 10.08 -5.27
CA CYS A 26 -10.03 10.82 -4.35
C CYS A 26 -11.10 11.53 -5.15
N GLU A 27 -12.36 11.12 -5.00
CA GLU A 27 -13.50 11.84 -5.56
C GLU A 27 -13.91 12.99 -4.64
N ASN A 28 -13.85 12.76 -3.32
CA ASN A 28 -14.04 13.75 -2.26
C ASN A 28 -13.39 13.26 -0.95
N GLU A 29 -13.44 14.06 0.12
CA GLU A 29 -12.77 13.75 1.40
C GLU A 29 -13.19 12.40 2.02
N ASP A 30 -14.41 11.95 1.72
CA ASP A 30 -15.01 10.71 2.25
C ASP A 30 -14.97 9.54 1.25
N ASP A 31 -14.51 9.77 0.02
CA ASP A 31 -14.44 8.75 -1.04
C ASP A 31 -13.04 8.67 -1.64
N ILE A 32 -12.25 7.76 -1.07
CA ILE A 32 -10.90 7.49 -1.52
C ILE A 32 -10.75 6.03 -1.92
N VAL A 33 -9.83 5.79 -2.86
CA VAL A 33 -9.42 4.44 -3.27
C VAL A 33 -7.90 4.39 -3.34
N LEU A 34 -7.30 3.39 -2.68
CA LEU A 34 -5.90 3.04 -2.91
C LEU A 34 -5.79 2.26 -4.23
N CYS A 35 -4.96 2.73 -5.14
CA CYS A 35 -4.78 2.14 -6.46
C CYS A 35 -3.32 1.70 -6.70
N ASP A 36 -3.04 1.15 -7.88
CA ASP A 36 -1.72 0.65 -8.26
C ASP A 36 -1.19 -0.47 -7.33
N LEU A 37 -1.81 -1.65 -7.48
CA LEU A 37 -1.52 -2.84 -6.68
C LEU A 37 -0.50 -3.78 -7.33
N GLU A 38 0.18 -3.35 -8.40
CA GLU A 38 1.10 -4.21 -9.17
C GLU A 38 2.18 -4.83 -8.27
N ILE A 39 2.65 -4.04 -7.31
CA ILE A 39 3.64 -4.47 -6.32
C ILE A 39 3.04 -4.66 -4.94
N SER A 40 1.72 -4.77 -4.78
CA SER A 40 1.16 -5.21 -3.49
C SER A 40 1.51 -6.67 -3.21
N LYS A 41 1.56 -7.07 -1.92
CA LYS A 41 1.94 -8.43 -1.55
C LYS A 41 1.28 -8.91 -0.27
N LEU A 42 0.95 -10.19 -0.21
CA LEU A 42 0.53 -10.81 1.04
C LEU A 42 1.73 -10.95 1.98
N ILE A 43 1.50 -10.74 3.28
CA ILE A 43 2.51 -10.91 4.33
C ILE A 43 3.15 -12.30 4.28
N THR A 44 2.36 -13.34 3.98
CA THR A 44 2.84 -14.72 3.88
C THR A 44 3.88 -14.91 2.77
N GLU A 45 3.77 -14.17 1.67
CA GLU A 45 4.71 -14.24 0.56
C GLU A 45 5.99 -13.44 0.83
N LEU A 46 5.90 -12.40 1.67
CA LEU A 46 7.06 -11.60 2.10
C LEU A 46 7.99 -12.36 3.04
N LEU A 47 7.45 -13.29 3.85
CA LEU A 47 8.27 -14.17 4.71
C LEU A 47 9.28 -15.01 3.91
N ILE A 48 9.03 -15.22 2.61
CA ILE A 48 9.87 -16.02 1.72
C ILE A 48 10.91 -15.15 0.99
N ASN A 49 10.62 -13.87 0.72
CA ASN A 49 11.47 -13.01 -0.11
C ASN A 49 11.37 -11.51 0.26
N TYR A 50 11.91 -11.16 1.42
CA TYR A 50 11.84 -9.79 1.97
C TYR A 50 12.88 -8.80 1.38
N ASN A 51 13.87 -9.28 0.62
CA ASN A 51 15.09 -8.53 0.31
C ASN A 51 15.01 -7.62 -0.93
N LYS A 52 13.83 -7.13 -1.30
CA LYS A 52 13.68 -6.20 -2.44
C LYS A 52 13.05 -4.89 -1.99
N TYR A 53 13.70 -3.79 -2.34
CA TYR A 53 13.21 -2.44 -2.12
C TYR A 53 12.20 -2.10 -3.21
N TYR A 54 11.05 -1.57 -2.80
CA TYR A 54 9.95 -1.19 -3.66
C TYR A 54 9.42 0.18 -3.24
N GLY A 55 8.80 0.87 -4.19
CA GLY A 55 8.16 2.15 -3.99
C GLY A 55 9.00 3.37 -4.38
N VAL A 56 8.40 4.54 -4.29
CA VAL A 56 9.07 5.82 -4.56
C VAL A 56 10.05 6.16 -3.43
N ILE A 57 11.33 6.36 -3.74
CA ILE A 57 12.45 6.54 -2.77
C ILE A 57 12.12 7.47 -1.59
N LEU A 58 11.42 8.59 -1.83
CA LEU A 58 11.08 9.57 -0.80
C LEU A 58 10.04 9.09 0.22
N TYR A 59 9.32 8.00 -0.10
CA TYR A 59 8.21 7.45 0.67
C TYR A 59 8.50 6.03 1.19
N ILE A 60 9.72 5.52 0.99
CA ILE A 60 10.15 4.23 1.54
C ILE A 60 10.50 4.41 3.02
N ALA A 61 10.02 3.49 3.86
CA ALA A 61 10.39 3.46 5.28
C ALA A 61 11.90 3.15 5.47
N PRO A 62 12.56 3.70 6.51
CA PRO A 62 13.98 3.46 6.79
C PRO A 62 14.36 1.99 7.01
#